data_AF-A0LAX7-F1
#
_entry.id   AF-A0LAX7-F1
#
_cell.length_a   1.000
_cell.length_b   1.000
_cell.length_c   1.000
_cell.angle_alpha   90.00
_cell.angle_beta   90.00
_cell.angle_gamma   90.00
#
_symmetry.space_group_name_H-M   'P 1'
#
loop_
_entity.id
_entity.type
_entity.pdbx_description
1 polymer ?
#
loop_
_entity_poly.entity_id
_entity_poly.type
_entity_poly.pdbx_seq_one_letter_code
_entity_poly.pdbx_strand_id
1 'polypeptide(L)'
;MLGTLTELIHYFMGLFRSRAALQLEILALRHQINVLQRQRPKRPTLRHMDRIFWVWLSQIWPRWKHALVIIKPATVIKWHKQGFKLYWKRKSRPMRPGRPRVPQEVRDLIRQMSRENPLWGAPRIHGELLKLGYDVGETSVSKYMLRPGGPTLITT
;
A
#
# COMPACT_ATOMS: atom_id res chain seq x y z
N MET A 1 -4.25 -7.24 -34.31
CA MET A 1 -5.53 -7.38 -33.59
C MET A 1 -5.72 -6.34 -32.47
N LEU A 2 -4.74 -6.09 -31.59
CA LEU A 2 -4.89 -5.08 -30.51
C LEU A 2 -4.88 -3.61 -30.99
N GLY A 3 -4.17 -3.29 -32.07
CA GLY A 3 -4.05 -1.92 -32.58
C GLY A 3 -5.32 -1.36 -33.24
N THR A 4 -6.11 -2.21 -33.91
CA THR A 4 -7.37 -1.75 -34.55
C THR A 4 -8.45 -1.45 -33.52
N LEU A 5 -8.47 -2.20 -32.41
CA LEU A 5 -9.34 -1.91 -31.25
C LEU A 5 -8.97 -0.56 -30.61
N THR A 6 -7.68 -0.24 -30.49
CA THR A 6 -7.27 1.05 -29.93
C THR A 6 -7.67 2.21 -30.85
N GLU A 7 -7.53 2.07 -32.17
CA GLU A 7 -7.96 3.11 -33.11
C GLU A 7 -9.48 3.30 -33.10
N LEU A 8 -10.25 2.22 -33.03
CA LEU A 8 -11.71 2.27 -32.91
C LEU A 8 -12.14 2.99 -31.62
N ILE A 9 -11.47 2.68 -30.50
CA ILE A 9 -11.70 3.35 -29.22
C ILE A 9 -11.34 4.83 -29.29
N HIS A 10 -10.24 5.21 -29.96
CA HIS A 10 -9.84 6.61 -30.14
C HIS A 10 -10.83 7.39 -31.00
N TYR A 11 -11.31 6.79 -32.10
CA TYR A 11 -12.32 7.39 -32.97
C TYR A 11 -13.65 7.58 -32.25
N PHE A 12 -14.11 6.55 -31.53
CA PHE A 12 -15.34 6.60 -30.74
C PHE A 12 -15.23 7.62 -29.59
N MET A 13 -14.09 7.66 -28.88
CA MET A 13 -13.83 8.71 -27.90
C MET A 13 -13.78 10.10 -28.56
N GLY A 14 -13.27 10.23 -29.79
CA GLY A 14 -13.25 11.45 -30.60
C GLY A 14 -14.63 12.05 -30.86
N LEU A 15 -15.60 11.21 -31.21
CA LEU A 15 -17.00 11.61 -31.47
C LEU A 15 -17.74 12.02 -30.21
N PHE A 16 -17.50 11.33 -29.10
CA PHE A 16 -18.11 11.68 -27.81
C PHE A 16 -17.40 12.86 -27.13
N ARG A 17 -16.16 13.20 -27.51
CA ARG A 17 -15.33 14.22 -26.85
C ARG A 17 -15.97 15.61 -26.79
N SER A 18 -16.78 16.04 -27.74
CA SER A 18 -17.38 17.39 -27.73
C SER A 18 -18.49 17.51 -26.68
N ARG A 19 -19.48 16.61 -26.72
CA ARG A 19 -20.57 16.54 -25.74
C ARG A 19 -20.08 16.08 -24.37
N ALA A 20 -19.17 15.12 -24.33
CA ALA A 20 -18.56 14.65 -23.10
C ALA A 20 -17.69 15.75 -22.47
N ALA A 21 -16.90 16.51 -23.23
CA ALA A 21 -16.12 17.62 -22.65
C ALA A 21 -17.01 18.63 -21.93
N LEU A 22 -18.14 19.01 -22.53
CA LEU A 22 -19.10 19.92 -21.90
C LEU A 22 -19.73 19.33 -20.63
N GLN A 23 -20.17 18.06 -20.69
CA GLN A 23 -20.74 17.37 -19.53
C GLN A 23 -19.72 17.17 -18.41
N LEU A 24 -18.47 16.87 -18.77
CA LEU A 24 -17.35 16.72 -17.84
C LEU A 24 -16.96 18.06 -17.22
N GLU A 25 -17.08 19.18 -17.95
CA GLU A 25 -16.93 20.53 -17.41
C GLU A 25 -17.99 20.83 -16.35
N ILE A 26 -19.26 20.55 -16.67
CA ILE A 26 -20.38 20.71 -15.72
C ILE A 26 -20.17 19.82 -14.50
N LEU A 27 -19.71 18.59 -14.68
CA LEU A 27 -19.48 17.64 -13.60
C LEU A 27 -18.29 18.03 -12.73
N ALA A 28 -17.21 18.54 -13.34
CA ALA A 28 -16.05 19.12 -12.66
C ALA A 28 -16.45 20.32 -11.80
N LEU A 29 -17.23 21.25 -12.36
CA LEU A 29 -17.73 22.45 -11.65
C LEU A 29 -18.70 22.07 -10.53
N ARG A 30 -19.65 21.16 -10.77
CA ARG A 30 -20.58 20.65 -9.74
C ARG A 30 -19.83 19.93 -8.62
N HIS A 31 -18.82 19.14 -8.93
CA HIS A 31 -18.00 18.48 -7.94
C HIS A 31 -17.21 19.51 -7.11
N GLN A 32 -16.64 20.54 -7.74
CA GLN A 32 -15.98 21.63 -7.02
C GLN A 32 -16.95 22.35 -6.06
N ILE A 33 -18.16 22.69 -6.52
CA ILE A 33 -19.18 23.33 -5.68
C ILE A 33 -19.57 22.41 -4.52
N ASN A 34 -19.79 21.12 -4.77
CA ASN A 34 -20.16 20.15 -3.73
C ASN A 34 -19.03 19.97 -2.70
N VAL A 35 -17.78 19.92 -3.15
CA VAL A 35 -16.60 19.88 -2.27
C VAL A 35 -16.49 21.16 -1.44
N LEU A 36 -16.73 22.34 -2.03
CA LEU A 36 -16.70 23.62 -1.32
C LEU A 36 -17.86 23.77 -0.32
N GLN A 37 -19.08 23.41 -0.70
CA GLN A 37 -20.25 23.46 0.18
C GLN A 37 -20.13 22.50 1.36
N ARG A 38 -19.45 21.36 1.18
CA ARG A 38 -19.14 20.41 2.26
C ARG A 38 -17.98 20.84 3.16
N GLN A 39 -17.23 21.89 2.81
CA GLN A 39 -15.98 22.25 3.48
C GLN A 39 -16.06 23.61 4.19
N ARG A 40 -16.69 23.60 5.38
CA ARG A 40 -16.38 24.49 6.51
C ARG A 40 -16.40 23.66 7.81
N PRO A 41 -15.49 23.83 8.81
CA PRO A 41 -14.25 24.60 8.88
C PRO A 41 -13.01 23.84 9.45
N LYS A 42 -12.90 22.50 9.41
CA LYS A 42 -11.72 21.79 9.98
C LYS A 42 -11.08 20.78 9.01
N ARG A 43 -10.03 21.25 8.32
CA ARG A 43 -8.98 20.53 7.56
C ARG A 43 -9.45 19.63 6.39
N PRO A 44 -9.01 19.92 5.15
CA PRO A 44 -9.46 19.20 3.95
C PRO A 44 -8.81 17.82 3.82
N THR A 45 -9.49 16.76 4.27
CA THR A 45 -9.12 15.39 3.92
C THR A 45 -9.80 15.00 2.60
N LEU A 46 -9.19 15.37 1.48
CA LEU A 46 -9.66 14.94 0.15
C LEU A 46 -9.73 13.40 0.11
N ARG A 47 -10.96 12.88 -0.03
CA ARG A 47 -11.30 11.45 0.06
C ARG A 47 -10.61 10.71 -1.08
N HIS A 48 -10.25 9.43 -0.87
CA HIS A 48 -9.61 8.61 -1.90
C HIS A 48 -10.43 8.56 -3.21
N MET A 49 -11.77 8.58 -3.11
CA MET A 49 -12.67 8.59 -4.26
C MET A 49 -12.53 9.86 -5.11
N ASP A 50 -12.42 11.02 -4.47
CA ASP A 50 -12.26 12.30 -5.18
C ASP A 50 -10.95 12.30 -5.99
N ARG A 51 -9.87 11.74 -5.41
CA ARG A 51 -8.58 11.63 -6.11
C ARG A 51 -8.64 10.72 -7.32
N ILE A 52 -9.30 9.56 -7.20
CA ILE A 52 -9.46 8.62 -8.30
C ILE A 52 -10.31 9.24 -9.41
N PHE A 53 -11.40 9.92 -9.04
CA PHE A 53 -12.26 10.63 -9.97
C PHE A 53 -11.48 11.64 -10.82
N TRP A 54 -10.69 12.51 -10.20
CA TRP A 54 -9.88 13.51 -10.93
C TRP A 54 -8.77 12.90 -11.78
N VAL A 55 -8.13 11.83 -11.30
CA VAL A 55 -7.10 11.12 -12.07
C VAL A 55 -7.71 10.49 -13.32
N TRP A 56 -8.86 9.81 -13.19
CA TRP A 56 -9.57 9.21 -14.32
C TRP A 56 -10.07 10.28 -15.31
N LEU A 57 -10.63 11.37 -14.78
CA LEU A 57 -11.09 12.50 -15.59
C LEU A 57 -9.96 13.13 -16.42
N SER A 58 -8.76 13.26 -15.84
CA SER A 58 -7.59 13.80 -16.52
C SER A 58 -7.06 12.94 -17.67
N GLN A 59 -7.40 11.64 -17.71
CA GLN A 59 -6.99 10.72 -18.78
C GLN A 59 -7.92 10.79 -20.00
N ILE A 60 -9.21 11.04 -19.78
CA ILE A 60 -10.23 11.01 -20.85
C ILE A 60 -10.36 12.35 -21.55
N TRP A 61 -10.16 13.45 -20.82
CA TRP A 61 -10.41 14.78 -21.34
C TRP A 61 -9.10 15.54 -21.61
N PRO A 62 -8.67 15.74 -22.88
CA PRO A 62 -7.39 16.40 -23.19
C PRO A 62 -7.33 17.90 -22.81
N ARG A 63 -8.48 18.58 -22.69
CA ARG A 63 -8.57 20.01 -22.28
C ARG A 63 -8.85 20.20 -20.77
N TRP A 64 -8.72 19.15 -19.97
CA TRP A 64 -8.99 19.14 -18.52
C TRP A 64 -8.32 20.28 -17.75
N LYS A 65 -7.12 20.72 -18.18
CA LYS A 65 -6.36 21.80 -17.53
C LYS A 65 -7.06 23.16 -17.59
N HIS A 66 -7.87 23.41 -18.62
CA HIS A 66 -8.55 24.70 -18.80
C HIS A 66 -9.82 24.84 -17.97
N ALA A 67 -10.46 23.72 -17.60
CA ALA A 67 -11.67 23.70 -16.77
C ALA A 67 -11.38 23.72 -15.25
N LEU A 68 -10.11 23.59 -14.86
CA LEU A 68 -9.69 23.53 -13.46
C LEU A 68 -9.38 24.93 -12.92
N VAL A 69 -10.42 25.64 -12.47
CA VAL A 69 -10.26 26.96 -11.83
C VAL A 69 -9.87 26.84 -10.35
N ILE A 70 -10.38 25.83 -9.64
CA ILE A 70 -10.27 25.74 -8.16
C ILE A 70 -9.23 24.71 -7.70
N ILE A 71 -9.12 23.56 -8.39
CA ILE A 71 -8.13 22.52 -8.05
C ILE A 71 -6.91 22.71 -8.94
N LYS A 72 -5.75 23.01 -8.34
CA LYS A 72 -4.50 23.18 -9.10
C LYS A 72 -4.21 21.91 -9.93
N PRO A 73 -3.97 22.00 -11.24
CA PRO A 73 -3.68 20.84 -12.09
C PRO A 73 -2.45 20.05 -11.62
N ALA A 74 -1.51 20.73 -10.96
CA ALA A 74 -0.36 20.11 -10.30
C ALA A 74 -0.75 19.06 -9.25
N THR A 75 -1.87 19.23 -8.55
CA THR A 75 -2.35 18.31 -7.51
C THR A 75 -2.85 17.00 -8.11
N VAL A 76 -3.58 17.08 -9.23
CA VAL A 76 -4.07 15.89 -9.96
C VAL A 76 -2.89 15.09 -10.52
N ILE A 77 -1.89 15.77 -11.08
CA ILE A 77 -0.65 15.13 -11.55
C ILE A 77 0.09 14.44 -10.39
N LYS A 78 0.14 15.08 -9.21
CA LYS A 78 0.75 14.48 -8.01
C LYS A 78 0.03 13.20 -7.59
N TRP A 79 -1.30 13.18 -7.63
CA TRP A 79 -2.08 11.97 -7.32
C TRP A 79 -1.89 10.87 -8.36
N HIS A 80 -1.83 11.23 -9.65
CA HIS A 80 -1.54 10.26 -10.71
C HIS A 80 -0.15 9.61 -10.49
N LYS A 81 0.89 10.41 -10.21
CA LYS A 81 2.23 9.90 -9.88
C LYS A 81 2.23 9.02 -8.63
N GLN A 82 1.48 9.40 -7.59
CA GLN A 82 1.34 8.59 -6.37
C GLN A 82 0.62 7.26 -6.64
N GLY A 83 -0.46 7.27 -7.41
CA GLY A 83 -1.19 6.07 -7.82
C GLY A 83 -0.30 5.14 -8.64
N PHE A 84 0.44 5.68 -9.60
CA PHE A 84 1.42 4.93 -10.40
C PHE A 84 2.52 4.31 -9.51
N LYS A 85 3.08 5.08 -8.57
CA LYS A 85 4.06 4.57 -7.60
C LYS A 85 3.48 3.44 -6.75
N LEU A 86 2.22 3.54 -6.31
CA LEU A 86 1.57 2.49 -5.53
C LEU A 86 1.29 1.25 -6.37
N TYR A 87 0.83 1.43 -7.62
CA TYR A 87 0.63 0.35 -8.57
C TYR A 87 1.92 -0.42 -8.79
N TRP A 88 3.03 0.28 -9.07
CA TRP A 88 4.32 -0.34 -9.26
C TRP A 88 4.85 -0.96 -7.98
N LYS A 89 4.70 -0.31 -6.83
CA LYS A 89 5.04 -0.91 -5.53
C LYS A 89 4.28 -2.20 -5.28
N ARG A 90 3.01 -2.29 -5.71
CA ARG A 90 2.18 -3.50 -5.59
C ARG A 90 2.64 -4.57 -6.57
N LYS A 91 2.88 -4.20 -7.84
CA LYS A 91 3.30 -5.10 -8.91
C LYS A 91 4.72 -5.63 -8.71
N SER A 92 5.61 -4.81 -8.17
CA SER A 92 6.99 -5.15 -7.83
C SER A 92 7.11 -5.80 -6.45
N ARG A 93 6.00 -6.07 -5.75
CA ARG A 93 6.10 -6.86 -4.52
C ARG A 93 6.58 -8.25 -4.89
N PRO A 94 7.66 -8.74 -4.27
CA PRO A 94 8.10 -10.10 -4.52
C PRO A 94 6.95 -11.05 -4.17
N MET A 95 6.60 -11.90 -5.12
CA MET A 95 5.53 -12.90 -5.00
C MET A 95 5.85 -13.95 -3.93
N ARG A 96 7.13 -14.08 -3.55
CA ARG A 96 7.62 -14.91 -2.45
C ARG A 96 8.20 -14.02 -1.34
N PRO A 97 7.70 -14.13 -0.09
CA PRO A 97 8.31 -13.43 1.04
C PRO A 97 9.68 -14.06 1.36
N GLY A 98 10.75 -13.56 0.72
CA GLY A 98 12.15 -13.83 1.09
C GLY A 98 12.49 -15.26 1.54
N ARG A 99 13.31 -15.38 2.59
CA ARG A 99 13.68 -16.66 3.22
C ARG A 99 12.43 -17.35 3.75
N PRO A 100 12.21 -18.66 3.47
CA PRO A 100 11.09 -19.40 4.07
C PRO A 100 11.16 -19.26 5.59
N ARG A 101 10.03 -18.89 6.18
CA ARG A 101 9.92 -18.71 7.63
C ARG A 101 10.08 -20.09 8.27
N VAL A 102 10.85 -20.18 9.34
CA VAL A 102 10.92 -21.38 10.19
C VAL A 102 9.49 -21.88 10.46
N PRO A 103 9.20 -23.18 10.29
CA PRO A 103 7.87 -23.75 10.48
C PRO A 103 7.28 -23.33 11.82
N GLN A 104 5.95 -23.14 11.86
CA GLN A 104 5.26 -22.66 13.05
C GLN A 104 5.48 -23.61 14.23
N GLU A 105 5.46 -24.92 13.99
CA GLU A 105 5.76 -25.99 14.97
C GLU A 105 7.11 -25.78 15.67
N VAL A 106 8.17 -25.55 14.88
CA VAL A 106 9.53 -25.34 15.40
C VAL A 106 9.62 -24.04 16.21
N ARG A 107 8.89 -22.99 15.79
CA ARG A 107 8.83 -21.72 16.54
C ARG A 107 8.12 -21.87 17.88
N ASP A 108 7.07 -22.68 17.92
CA ASP A 108 6.32 -22.93 19.14
C ASP A 108 7.11 -23.84 20.08
N LEU A 109 7.86 -24.81 19.55
CA LEU A 109 8.82 -25.61 20.31
C LEU A 109 9.93 -24.75 20.94
N ILE A 110 10.53 -23.82 20.18
CA ILE A 110 11.54 -22.88 20.72
C ILE A 110 10.96 -22.08 21.89
N ARG A 111 9.72 -21.58 21.75
CA ARG A 111 9.05 -20.81 22.80
C ARG A 111 8.73 -21.66 24.02
N GLN A 112 8.30 -22.90 23.83
CA GLN A 112 8.02 -23.84 24.90
C GLN A 112 9.30 -24.16 25.69
N MET A 113 10.37 -24.58 25.02
CA MET A 113 11.66 -24.86 25.65
C MET A 113 12.21 -23.65 26.40
N SER A 114 12.10 -22.46 25.82
CA SER A 114 12.51 -21.20 26.43
C SER A 114 11.68 -20.81 27.65
N ARG A 115 10.38 -21.17 27.69
CA ARG A 115 9.49 -20.91 28.82
C ARG A 115 9.73 -21.89 29.97
N GLU A 116 9.91 -23.16 29.63
CA GLU A 116 10.17 -24.23 30.61
C GLU A 116 11.56 -24.14 31.22
N ASN A 117 12.53 -23.57 30.48
CA ASN A 117 13.92 -23.46 30.92
C ASN A 117 14.46 -22.02 30.78
N PRO A 118 14.10 -21.10 31.69
CA PRO A 118 14.49 -19.69 31.61
C PRO A 118 16.00 -19.43 31.64
N LEU A 119 16.79 -20.35 32.19
CA LEU A 119 18.26 -20.25 32.26
C LEU A 119 18.96 -20.69 30.97
N TRP A 120 18.24 -21.30 30.03
CA TRP A 120 18.85 -21.81 28.80
C TRP A 120 19.04 -20.69 27.77
N GLY A 121 20.29 -20.52 27.33
CA GLY A 121 20.64 -19.63 26.23
C GLY A 121 20.35 -20.23 24.84
N ALA A 122 20.40 -19.37 23.81
CA ALA A 122 20.20 -19.78 22.42
C ALA A 122 21.11 -20.93 21.95
N PRO A 123 22.41 -20.99 22.30
CA PRO A 123 23.27 -22.13 21.92
C PRO A 123 22.76 -23.47 22.47
N ARG A 124 22.22 -23.48 23.69
CA ARG A 124 21.75 -24.70 24.36
C ARG A 124 20.48 -25.23 23.72
N ILE A 125 19.50 -24.36 23.50
CA ILE A 125 18.24 -24.73 22.82
C ILE A 125 18.51 -25.15 21.37
N HIS A 126 19.44 -24.48 20.68
CA HIS A 126 19.86 -24.89 19.34
C HIS A 126 20.43 -26.30 19.32
N GLY A 127 21.30 -26.66 20.28
CA GLY A 127 21.84 -28.01 20.41
C GLY A 127 20.76 -29.07 20.63
N GLU A 128 19.75 -28.78 21.45
CA GLU A 128 18.62 -29.71 21.65
C GLU A 128 17.75 -29.85 20.40
N LEU A 129 17.51 -28.77 19.66
CA LEU A 129 16.78 -28.81 18.39
C LEU A 129 17.53 -29.62 17.33
N LEU A 130 18.86 -29.52 17.28
CA LEU A 130 19.69 -30.35 16.40
C LEU A 130 19.57 -31.83 16.73
N LYS A 131 19.55 -32.20 18.02
CA LYS A 131 19.34 -33.59 18.46
C LYS A 131 17.97 -34.13 18.07
N LEU A 132 16.94 -33.26 18.03
CA LEU A 132 15.59 -33.60 17.59
C LEU A 132 15.44 -33.64 16.05
N GLY A 133 16.52 -33.38 15.30
CA GLY A 133 16.52 -33.42 13.83
C GLY A 133 16.07 -32.12 13.15
N TYR A 134 15.94 -31.01 13.88
CA TYR A 134 15.57 -29.71 13.31
C TYR A 134 16.82 -28.91 12.90
N ASP A 135 16.96 -28.64 11.60
CA ASP A 135 18.01 -27.75 11.07
C ASP A 135 17.57 -26.27 11.17
N VAL A 136 17.93 -25.62 12.28
CA VAL A 136 17.63 -24.21 12.55
C VAL A 136 18.88 -23.52 13.04
N GLY A 137 19.27 -22.41 12.42
CA GLY A 137 20.42 -21.63 12.91
C GLY A 137 20.17 -20.96 14.27
N GLU A 138 21.20 -20.86 15.09
CA GLU A 138 21.15 -20.28 16.44
C GLU A 138 20.52 -18.86 16.48
N THR A 139 20.82 -18.01 15.49
CA THR A 139 20.24 -16.67 15.37
C THR A 139 18.71 -16.69 15.18
N SER A 140 18.18 -17.74 14.54
CA SER A 140 16.74 -17.95 14.41
C SER A 140 16.13 -18.44 15.71
N VAL A 141 16.84 -19.24 16.50
CA VAL A 141 16.44 -19.62 17.86
C VAL A 141 16.36 -18.37 18.76
N SER A 142 17.44 -17.58 18.81
CA SER A 142 17.49 -16.32 19.58
C SER A 142 16.35 -15.35 19.21
N LYS A 143 15.98 -15.27 17.93
CA LYS A 143 14.86 -14.44 17.46
C LYS A 143 13.51 -14.87 18.02
N TYR A 144 13.30 -16.16 18.29
CA TYR A 144 12.02 -16.71 18.74
C TYR A 144 11.98 -17.09 20.22
N MET A 145 13.12 -17.08 20.91
CA MET A 145 13.18 -17.22 22.36
C MET A 145 12.39 -16.11 23.06
N LEU A 146 11.83 -16.44 24.22
CA LEU A 146 11.28 -15.45 25.11
C LEU A 146 12.46 -14.71 25.73
N ARG A 147 12.50 -13.38 25.57
CA ARG A 147 13.51 -12.58 26.25
C ARG A 147 13.24 -12.67 27.76
N PRO A 148 14.23 -13.04 28.58
CA PRO A 148 14.13 -12.78 30.02
C PRO A 148 13.79 -11.30 30.17
N GLY A 149 12.78 -10.98 30.97
CA GLY A 149 12.44 -9.60 31.26
C GLY A 149 13.71 -8.87 31.66
N GLY A 150 14.13 -7.89 30.87
CA GLY A 150 15.29 -7.07 31.22
C GLY A 150 15.04 -6.42 32.59
N PRO A 151 16.09 -6.09 33.35
CA PRO A 151 15.92 -5.47 34.66
C PRO A 151 15.01 -4.25 34.50
N THR A 152 13.86 -4.29 35.16
CA THR A 152 13.03 -3.12 35.37
C THR A 152 13.92 -2.11 36.05
N LEU A 153 14.31 -1.06 35.33
CA LEU A 153 15.01 0.08 35.91
C LEU A 153 14.03 0.72 36.91
N ILE A 154 14.14 0.32 38.17
CA ILE A 154 13.45 0.98 39.28
C ILE A 154 14.21 2.29 39.48
N THR A 155 13.76 3.35 38.80
CA THR A 155 14.17 4.72 39.11
C THR A 155 13.80 5.01 40.55
N THR A 156 14.83 5.13 41.39
CA THR A 156 14.77 5.69 42.75
C THR A 156 14.79 7.22 42.66
#